data_AF-A0AAV0VZI6-F1
#
_entry.id   AF-A0AAV0VZI6-F1
#
_cell.length_a   1.000
_cell.length_b   1.000
_cell.length_c   1.000
_cell.angle_alpha   90.00
_cell.angle_beta   90.00
_cell.angle_gamma   90.00
#
_symmetry.space_group_name_H-M   'P 1'
#
loop_
_entity.id
_entity.type
_entity.pdbx_description
1 polymer ?
#
loop_
_entity_poly.entity_id
_entity_poly.type
_entity_poly.pdbx_seq_one_letter_code
_entity_poly.pdbx_strand_id
1 'polypeptide(L)'
;MLVYNGFLYSKHEVYENKIVWRCSDYKKFACKSRCHTTSEDESGEILKHTDHSHAPNVAKSEAKGLVNEIKKSAENGQFSTR
;
A
#
# COMPACT_ATOMS: atom_id res chain seq x y z
N MET A 1 4.10 -2.41 -0.15
CA MET A 1 3.18 -1.89 -1.20
C MET A 1 1.85 -1.69 -0.51
N LEU A 2 1.18 -0.55 -0.71
CA LEU A 2 -0.03 -0.20 0.04
C LEU A 2 -1.28 -0.48 -0.81
N VAL A 3 -2.29 -1.10 -0.21
CA VAL A 3 -3.63 -1.26 -0.79
C VAL A 3 -4.59 -0.36 -0.01
N TYR A 4 -5.29 0.55 -0.70
CA TYR A 4 -6.28 1.41 -0.06
C TYR A 4 -7.41 1.74 -1.04
N ASN A 5 -8.67 1.55 -0.61
CA ASN A 5 -9.88 1.76 -1.42
C ASN A 5 -9.85 1.07 -2.80
N GLY A 6 -9.29 -0.14 -2.90
CA GLY A 6 -9.17 -0.87 -4.16
C GLY A 6 -8.09 -0.34 -5.12
N PHE A 7 -7.28 0.62 -4.68
CA PHE A 7 -6.14 1.13 -5.42
C PHE A 7 -4.82 0.64 -4.82
N LEU A 8 -3.85 0.44 -5.71
CA LEU A 8 -2.49 0.06 -5.36
C LEU A 8 -1.60 1.28 -5.37
N TYR A 9 -0.77 1.40 -4.34
CA TYR A 9 0.24 2.43 -4.25
C TYR A 9 1.63 1.83 -4.03
N SER A 10 2.59 2.43 -4.71
CA SER A 10 4.02 2.15 -4.55
C SER A 10 4.63 3.21 -3.65
N LYS A 11 5.58 2.80 -2.81
CA LYS A 11 6.32 3.74 -1.95
C LYS A 11 7.03 4.76 -2.82
N HIS A 12 6.89 6.04 -2.48
CA HIS A 12 7.55 7.13 -3.18
C HIS A 12 8.65 7.75 -2.33
N GLU A 13 8.29 8.24 -1.14
CA GLU A 13 9.21 8.90 -0.22
C GLU A 13 8.86 8.52 1.22
N VAL A 14 9.89 8.43 2.05
CA VAL A 14 9.79 8.21 3.49
C VAL A 14 10.25 9.48 4.18
N TYR A 15 9.42 9.98 5.08
CA TYR A 15 9.73 11.07 6.01
C TYR A 15 9.70 10.51 7.43
N GLU A 16 10.27 11.25 8.38
CA GLU A 16 10.37 10.84 9.78
C GLU A 16 9.01 10.42 10.39
N ASN A 17 7.94 11.14 10.07
CA ASN A 17 6.60 10.92 10.65
C ASN A 17 5.55 10.44 9.63
N LYS A 18 5.94 10.22 8.37
CA LYS A 18 4.99 9.80 7.33
C LYS A 18 5.67 9.12 6.14
N ILE A 19 4.92 8.29 5.45
CA ILE A 19 5.33 7.72 4.18
C ILE A 19 4.38 8.19 3.10
N VAL A 20 4.96 8.73 2.03
CA VAL A 20 4.24 9.14 0.84
C VAL A 20 4.26 8.01 -0.16
N TRP A 21 3.08 7.60 -0.57
CA TRP A 21 2.81 6.59 -1.57
C TRP A 21 2.25 7.25 -2.83
N ARG A 22 2.58 6.69 -3.98
CA ARG A 22 2.09 7.12 -5.30
C ARG A 22 1.29 6.00 -5.93
N CYS A 23 0.17 6.32 -6.58
CA CYS A 23 -0.62 5.34 -7.33
C CYS A 23 0.28 4.53 -8.28
N SER A 24 0.15 3.20 -8.25
CA SER A 24 0.96 2.32 -9.09
C SER A 24 0.62 2.44 -10.58
N ASP A 25 -0.59 2.90 -10.91
CA ASP A 25 -1.01 3.11 -12.29
C ASP A 25 -0.78 4.57 -12.77
N TYR A 26 0.08 5.34 -12.06
CA TYR A 26 0.42 6.72 -12.45
C TYR A 26 0.95 6.83 -13.89
N LYS A 27 1.76 5.87 -14.35
CA LYS A 27 2.27 5.86 -15.73
C LYS A 27 1.19 5.52 -16.74
N LYS A 28 0.26 4.63 -16.37
CA LYS A 28 -0.76 4.10 -17.27
C LYS A 28 -1.90 5.09 -17.49
N PHE A 29 -2.34 5.77 -16.43
CA PHE A 29 -3.48 6.69 -16.46
C PHE A 29 -3.11 8.15 -16.20
N ALA A 30 -1.80 8.49 -16.23
CA ALA A 30 -1.30 9.79 -15.76
C ALA A 30 -1.80 10.15 -14.34
N CYS A 31 -2.13 9.14 -13.53
CA CYS A 31 -2.80 9.32 -12.24
C CYS A 31 -1.87 10.02 -11.25
N LYS A 32 -2.33 11.12 -10.68
CA LYS A 32 -1.55 11.92 -9.71
C LYS A 32 -1.90 11.61 -8.27
N SER A 33 -2.70 10.55 -8.04
CA SER A 33 -3.12 10.19 -6.69
C SER A 33 -1.92 9.83 -5.81
N ARG A 34 -1.96 10.36 -4.58
CA ARG A 34 -0.99 10.14 -3.50
C ARG A 34 -1.74 9.67 -2.26
N CYS A 35 -1.10 8.82 -1.48
CA CYS A 35 -1.59 8.41 -0.17
C CYS A 35 -0.47 8.58 0.86
N HIS A 36 -0.77 9.06 2.05
CA HIS A 36 0.18 9.29 3.13
C HIS A 36 -0.18 8.41 4.31
N THR A 37 0.77 7.68 4.87
CA THR A 37 0.58 6.86 6.08
C THR A 37 1.53 7.26 7.20
N THR A 38 1.24 6.91 8.45
CA THR A 38 2.14 7.14 9.59
C THR A 38 3.36 6.20 9.58
N SER A 39 3.19 4.95 9.17
CA SER A 39 4.27 3.94 9.06
C SER A 39 4.24 3.23 7.70
N GLU A 40 5.28 2.42 7.43
CA GLU A 40 5.33 1.57 6.23
C GLU A 40 4.42 0.36 6.32
N ASP A 41 4.21 -0.08 7.55
CA ASP A 41 3.43 -1.25 7.86
C ASP A 41 1.94 -0.97 7.60
N GLU A 42 1.18 -2.03 7.32
CA GLU A 42 -0.26 -1.90 7.11
C GLU A 42 -1.04 -1.55 8.39
N SER A 43 -0.37 -1.51 9.54
CA SER A 43 -0.87 -0.89 10.78
C SER A 43 -0.77 0.64 10.77
N GLY A 44 -0.09 1.23 9.79
CA GLY A 44 0.00 2.66 9.61
C GLY A 44 -1.35 3.27 9.27
N GLU A 45 -1.69 4.34 9.97
CA GLU A 45 -2.93 5.06 9.75
C GLU A 45 -2.85 5.92 8.48
N ILE A 46 -3.96 6.02 7.75
CA ILE A 46 -4.07 6.85 6.55
C ILE A 46 -4.21 8.32 7.00
N LEU A 47 -3.18 9.12 6.74
CA LEU A 47 -3.17 10.55 7.06
C LEU A 47 -3.88 11.39 6.00
N LYS A 48 -3.66 11.05 4.73
CA LYS A 48 -4.21 11.79 3.59
C LYS A 48 -4.23 10.93 2.34
N HIS A 49 -5.25 11.09 1.52
CA HIS A 49 -5.24 10.58 0.14
C HIS A 49 -5.85 11.61 -0.82
N THR A 50 -5.58 11.44 -2.11
CA THR A 50 -6.20 12.24 -3.18
C THR A 50 -6.92 11.35 -4.18
N ASP A 51 -7.88 11.93 -4.90
CA ASP A 51 -8.72 11.21 -5.85
C ASP A 51 -7.92 10.65 -7.04
N HIS A 52 -8.47 9.58 -7.62
CA HIS A 52 -7.92 8.94 -8.80
C HIS A 52 -8.64 9.43 -10.05
N SER A 53 -7.87 9.52 -11.14
CA SER A 53 -8.40 9.82 -12.48
C SER A 53 -8.84 8.56 -13.25
N HIS A 54 -9.02 7.44 -12.55
CA HIS A 54 -9.38 6.15 -13.14
C HIS A 54 -10.12 5.27 -12.12
N ALA A 55 -10.83 4.26 -12.63
CA ALA A 55 -11.46 3.24 -11.80
C ALA A 55 -10.42 2.35 -11.10
N PRO A 56 -10.76 1.77 -9.92
CA PRO A 56 -9.92 0.81 -9.24
C PRO A 56 -9.84 -0.51 -10.03
N ASN A 57 -8.70 -1.20 -9.91
CA ASN A 57 -8.54 -2.55 -10.43
C ASN A 57 -8.62 -3.53 -9.26
N VAL A 58 -9.86 -3.89 -8.90
CA VAL A 58 -10.18 -4.67 -7.70
C VAL A 58 -9.46 -6.02 -7.69
N ALA A 59 -9.49 -6.76 -8.80
CA ALA A 59 -8.80 -8.05 -8.91
C ALA A 59 -7.29 -7.93 -8.64
N LYS A 60 -6.65 -6.86 -9.15
CA LYS A 60 -5.22 -6.61 -8.95
C LYS A 60 -4.91 -6.22 -7.50
N SER A 61 -5.78 -5.45 -6.84
CA SER A 61 -5.61 -5.08 -5.43
C SER A 61 -5.84 -6.25 -4.48
N GLU A 62 -6.86 -7.08 -4.71
CA GLU A 62 -7.19 -8.24 -3.87
C GLU A 62 -6.10 -9.30 -3.90
N ALA A 63 -5.63 -9.67 -5.10
CA ALA A 63 -4.53 -10.61 -5.25
C ALA A 63 -3.27 -10.16 -4.50
N LYS A 64 -3.05 -8.84 -4.38
CA LYS A 64 -1.91 -8.28 -3.64
C LYS A 64 -2.14 -8.19 -2.14
N GLY A 65 -3.37 -7.94 -1.69
CA GLY A 65 -3.74 -8.05 -0.28
C GLY A 65 -3.43 -9.46 0.25
N LEU A 66 -3.87 -10.49 -0.48
CA LEU A 66 -3.61 -11.89 -0.12
C LEU A 66 -2.09 -12.20 -0.06
N VAL A 67 -1.29 -11.71 -1.01
CA VAL A 67 0.16 -11.90 -0.99
C VAL A 67 0.82 -11.20 0.20
N ASN A 68 0.33 -10.02 0.60
CA ASN A 68 0.83 -9.34 1.80
C ASN A 68 0.50 -10.13 3.08
N GLU A 69 -0.69 -10.73 3.18
CA GLU A 69 -1.06 -11.57 4.32
C GLU A 69 -0.20 -12.84 4.41
N ILE A 70 0.08 -13.49 3.28
CA ILE A 70 0.97 -14.67 3.23
C ILE A 70 2.37 -14.31 3.72
N LYS A 71 2.92 -13.13 3.36
CA LYS A 71 4.22 -12.67 3.86
C LYS A 71 4.21 -12.45 5.38
N LYS A 72 3.18 -11.83 5.94
CA LYS A 72 3.05 -11.66 7.40
C LYS A 72 3.03 -12.98 8.15
N SER A 73 2.35 -13.99 7.60
CA SER A 73 2.32 -15.33 8.20
C SER A 73 3.68 -16.04 8.19
N ALA A 74 4.53 -15.74 7.20
CA ALA A 74 5.87 -16.32 7.10
C ALA A 74 6.88 -15.65 8.08
N GLU A 75 6.75 -14.35 8.32
CA GLU A 75 7.62 -13.61 9.24
C GLU A 75 7.34 -13.92 10.71
N ASN A 76 6.07 -14.16 11.08
CA ASN A 76 5.70 -14.58 12.43
C ASN A 76 6.10 -16.03 12.78
N GLY A 77 6.58 -16.82 11.81
CA GLY A 77 6.99 -18.21 12.01
C GLY A 77 8.39 -18.40 12.62
N GLN A 78 9.18 -17.34 12.82
CA GLN A 78 10.58 -17.47 13.25
C GLN A 78 10.85 -17.23 14.75
N PHE A 79 9.83 -17.01 15.60
CA PHE A 79 10.03 -16.75 17.04
C PHE A 79 9.54 -17.85 17.99
N SER A 80 9.31 -19.08 17.51
CA SER A 80 9.04 -20.22 18.40
C SER A 80 9.77 -21.47 17.96
N THR A 81 11.04 -21.57 18.36
CA THR A 81 11.63 -22.86 18.75
C THR A 81 12.66 -22.59 19.84
N ARG A 82 12.22 -22.93 21.05
CA ARG A 82 12.93 -23.32 22.28
C ARG A 82 14.45 -23.37 22.26
#